data_AF-A0A177B3K4-F1
#
_entry.id   AF-A0A177B3K4-F1
#
_cell.length_a   1.000
_cell.length_b   1.000
_cell.length_c   1.000
_cell.angle_alpha   90.00
_cell.angle_beta   90.00
_cell.angle_gamma   90.00
#
_symmetry.space_group_name_H-M   'P 1'
#
loop_
_entity.id
_entity.type
_entity.pdbx_description
1 polymer ?
#
loop_
_entity_poly.entity_id
_entity_poly.type
_entity_poly.pdbx_seq_one_letter_code
_entity_poly.pdbx_strand_id
1 'polypeptide(L)'
;MQQDLPLYQLIRLNKSEKQNNDRNYKKDSKIKKMKCEPQVVSSRRRPQDITNIPIQKKKTLDPRFDNMYGKFNHQIYENDYNFINNIRNTEIEFLEKDFKKTANDSSKQALDRMKQQNKDLSHKKRKLEIQKDLLKKSGQKYFKNSDKKKIVEISHYKTVNEKSHSKKKHLTF
;
A
#
# COMPACT_ATOMS: atom_id res chain seq x y z
N MET A 1 -48.81 -3.51 11.23
CA MET A 1 -47.63 -2.88 10.60
C MET A 1 -46.67 -2.50 11.72
N GLN A 2 -45.82 -3.43 12.16
CA GLN A 2 -44.75 -3.11 13.12
C GLN A 2 -43.67 -2.35 12.36
N GLN A 3 -43.35 -1.14 12.81
CA GLN A 3 -42.27 -0.35 12.24
C GLN A 3 -40.96 -0.79 12.89
N ASP A 4 -40.08 -1.41 12.11
CA ASP A 4 -38.75 -1.79 12.57
C ASP A 4 -37.89 -0.53 12.73
N LEU A 5 -37.47 -0.25 13.96
CA LEU A 5 -36.55 0.85 14.26
C LEU A 5 -35.15 0.53 13.70
N PRO A 6 -34.44 1.50 13.10
CA PRO A 6 -33.12 1.28 12.55
C PRO A 6 -32.12 0.92 13.66
N LEU A 7 -31.23 -0.04 13.37
CA LEU A 7 -30.26 -0.65 14.30
C LEU A 7 -29.45 0.39 15.11
N TYR A 8 -29.16 1.54 14.52
CA TYR A 8 -28.44 2.63 15.18
C TYR A 8 -29.22 3.24 16.37
N GLN A 9 -30.55 3.28 16.30
CA GLN A 9 -31.42 3.81 17.35
C GLN A 9 -31.57 2.82 18.51
N LEU A 10 -31.59 1.51 18.23
CA LEU A 10 -31.57 0.44 19.23
C LEU A 10 -30.29 0.45 20.08
N ILE A 11 -29.14 0.73 19.46
CA ILE A 11 -27.86 0.84 20.18
C ILE A 11 -27.84 2.03 21.15
N ARG A 12 -28.54 3.12 20.82
CA ARG A 12 -28.59 4.34 21.65
C ARG A 12 -29.48 4.15 22.89
N LEU A 13 -30.59 3.40 22.77
CA LEU A 13 -31.49 3.06 23.89
C LEU A 13 -30.87 2.02 24.85
N ASN A 14 -30.13 1.05 24.33
CA ASN A 14 -29.44 0.04 25.16
C ASN A 14 -28.22 0.60 25.94
N LYS A 15 -27.82 1.86 25.70
CA LYS A 15 -26.68 2.49 26.38
C LYS A 15 -27.08 3.25 27.65
N SER A 16 -28.37 3.57 27.83
CA SER A 16 -28.92 4.19 29.03
C SER A 16 -29.36 3.21 30.11
N GLU A 17 -29.40 1.90 29.82
CA GLU A 17 -29.75 0.84 30.79
C GLU A 17 -28.54 0.06 31.31
N LYS A 18 -27.37 0.69 31.41
CA LYS A 18 -26.43 0.27 32.44
C LYS A 18 -26.93 0.81 33.77
N GLN A 19 -27.91 0.11 34.31
CA GLN A 19 -28.23 0.16 35.73
C GLN A 19 -26.90 0.04 36.49
N ASN A 20 -26.61 1.06 37.28
CA ASN A 20 -25.63 1.01 38.33
C ASN A 20 -26.05 -0.11 39.29
N ASN A 21 -25.68 -1.35 38.98
CA ASN A 21 -25.61 -2.42 39.95
C ASN A 21 -24.31 -2.23 40.74
N ASP A 22 -24.22 -1.07 41.40
CA ASP A 22 -23.42 -0.94 42.60
C ASP A 22 -24.06 -1.92 43.57
N ARG A 23 -23.46 -3.11 43.62
CA ARG A 23 -23.80 -4.11 44.61
C ARG A 23 -23.67 -3.40 45.95
N ASN A 24 -24.83 -3.09 46.53
CA ASN A 24 -25.02 -2.74 47.92
C ASN A 24 -24.43 -3.89 48.75
N TYR A 25 -23.11 -3.89 48.90
CA TYR A 25 -22.49 -4.47 50.07
C TYR A 25 -23.01 -3.61 51.20
N LYS A 26 -24.01 -4.13 51.92
CA LYS A 26 -24.31 -3.67 53.27
C LYS A 26 -22.95 -3.45 53.91
N LYS A 27 -22.61 -2.20 54.22
CA LYS A 27 -21.57 -1.92 55.21
C LYS A 27 -22.08 -2.66 56.42
N ASP A 28 -21.48 -3.82 56.70
CA ASP A 28 -21.69 -4.54 57.93
C ASP A 28 -21.65 -3.47 59.02
N SER A 29 -22.77 -3.36 59.72
CA SER A 29 -22.89 -2.57 60.93
C SER A 29 -21.58 -2.69 61.68
N LYS A 30 -20.94 -1.58 62.08
CA LYS A 30 -19.75 -1.62 62.93
C LYS A 30 -20.11 -2.40 64.20
N ILE A 31 -19.94 -3.72 64.18
CA ILE A 31 -20.05 -4.57 65.36
C ILE A 31 -18.92 -4.05 66.24
N LYS A 32 -19.30 -3.49 67.39
CA LYS A 32 -18.38 -2.95 68.39
C LYS A 32 -17.47 -4.10 68.79
N LYS A 33 -16.20 -4.07 68.36
CA LYS A 33 -15.21 -5.08 68.75
C LYS A 33 -15.01 -4.97 70.26
N MET A 34 -15.33 -6.03 71.01
CA MET A 34 -14.97 -6.08 72.43
C MET A 34 -13.45 -6.27 72.54
N LYS A 35 -12.83 -5.68 73.56
CA LYS A 35 -11.40 -5.88 73.82
C LYS A 35 -11.23 -7.34 74.25
N CYS A 36 -10.40 -8.10 73.51
CA CYS A 36 -10.02 -9.52 73.74
C CYS A 36 -10.87 -10.64 73.10
N GLU A 37 -11.72 -10.38 72.10
CA GLU A 37 -12.34 -11.46 71.32
C GLU A 37 -11.53 -11.82 70.06
N PRO A 38 -11.39 -13.12 69.70
CA PRO A 38 -10.67 -13.55 68.51
C PRO A 38 -11.43 -13.12 67.24
N GLN A 39 -10.73 -12.39 66.36
CA GLN A 39 -11.31 -11.92 65.10
C GLN A 39 -11.32 -13.03 64.05
N VAL A 40 -12.49 -13.45 63.57
CA VAL A 40 -12.61 -14.39 62.44
C VAL A 40 -12.19 -13.68 61.16
N VAL A 41 -10.97 -13.97 60.69
CA VAL A 41 -10.50 -13.53 59.36
C VAL A 41 -10.83 -14.62 58.34
N SER A 42 -11.83 -14.36 57.50
CA SER A 42 -12.09 -15.22 56.35
C SER A 42 -10.91 -15.17 55.38
N SER A 43 -10.27 -16.32 55.14
CA SER A 43 -9.18 -16.49 54.17
C SER A 43 -9.64 -16.38 52.71
N ARG A 44 -10.94 -16.23 52.46
CA ARG A 44 -11.54 -16.24 51.11
C ARG A 44 -11.63 -14.85 50.49
N ARG A 45 -10.56 -14.06 50.53
CA ARG A 45 -10.46 -12.91 49.61
C ARG A 45 -10.10 -13.46 48.23
N ARG A 46 -11.02 -13.31 47.27
CA ARG A 46 -10.76 -13.69 45.88
C ARG A 46 -9.57 -12.87 45.35
N PRO A 47 -8.62 -13.47 44.64
CA PRO A 47 -7.52 -12.73 44.03
C PRO A 47 -8.06 -11.68 43.05
N GLN A 48 -7.33 -10.59 42.86
CA GLN A 48 -7.70 -9.56 41.89
C GLN A 48 -7.55 -10.11 40.47
N ASP A 49 -8.57 -9.91 39.63
CA ASP A 49 -8.56 -10.33 38.23
C ASP A 49 -7.49 -9.55 37.45
N ILE A 50 -6.53 -10.28 36.87
CA ILE A 50 -5.44 -9.72 36.03
C ILE A 50 -5.96 -9.30 34.63
N THR A 51 -7.28 -9.25 34.43
CA THR A 51 -7.92 -9.02 33.13
C THR A 51 -7.79 -7.59 32.60
N ASN A 52 -7.27 -6.66 33.40
CA ASN A 52 -7.13 -5.25 33.03
C ASN A 52 -5.75 -4.87 32.47
N ILE A 53 -5.00 -5.83 31.92
CA ILE A 53 -3.85 -5.48 31.07
C ILE A 53 -4.42 -5.01 29.74
N PRO A 54 -4.19 -3.75 29.29
CA PRO A 54 -4.65 -3.31 27.99
C PRO A 54 -3.90 -4.09 26.91
N ILE A 55 -4.52 -5.17 26.41
CA ILE A 55 -4.03 -5.90 25.25
C ILE A 55 -4.20 -4.96 24.06
N GLN A 56 -3.08 -4.45 23.55
CA GLN A 56 -3.10 -3.68 22.30
C GLN A 56 -3.67 -4.60 21.22
N LYS A 57 -4.87 -4.28 20.73
CA LYS A 57 -5.52 -5.04 19.66
C LYS A 57 -4.58 -5.05 18.45
N LYS A 58 -4.21 -6.24 17.97
CA LYS A 58 -3.42 -6.38 16.73
C LYS A 58 -4.19 -5.68 15.61
N LYS A 59 -3.65 -4.59 15.10
CA LYS A 59 -4.23 -3.89 13.94
C LYS A 59 -4.10 -4.82 12.74
N THR A 60 -5.20 -5.11 12.06
CA THR A 60 -5.15 -5.78 10.76
C THR A 60 -4.61 -4.77 9.75
N LEU A 61 -3.30 -4.84 9.51
CA LEU A 61 -2.61 -3.98 8.57
C LEU A 61 -2.52 -4.73 7.23
N ASP A 62 -2.82 -4.06 6.12
CA ASP A 62 -2.69 -4.65 4.79
C ASP A 62 -1.19 -4.77 4.47
N PRO A 63 -0.65 -5.98 4.32
CA PRO A 63 0.78 -6.18 4.08
C PRO A 63 1.26 -5.53 2.78
N ARG A 64 0.36 -5.21 1.84
CA ARG A 64 0.71 -4.51 0.60
C ARG A 64 1.01 -3.02 0.83
N PHE A 65 0.41 -2.42 1.84
CA PHE A 65 0.42 -0.97 2.05
C PHE A 65 1.03 -0.54 3.37
N ASP A 66 1.38 -1.48 4.24
CA ASP A 66 1.97 -1.18 5.54
C ASP A 66 3.50 -1.32 5.54
N ASN A 67 4.15 -0.28 6.05
CA ASN A 67 5.61 -0.15 6.08
C ASN A 67 6.30 -1.21 6.95
N MET A 68 5.55 -1.91 7.81
CA MET A 68 6.11 -3.00 8.65
C MET A 68 6.46 -4.26 7.85
N TYR A 69 5.82 -4.50 6.71
CA TYR A 69 5.95 -5.75 5.94
C TYR A 69 7.06 -5.72 4.89
N GLY A 70 7.85 -4.63 4.82
CA GLY A 70 9.08 -4.56 4.03
C GLY A 70 9.14 -3.38 3.07
N LYS A 71 10.22 -3.33 2.29
CA LYS A 71 10.44 -2.30 1.26
C LYS A 71 10.24 -2.91 -0.12
N PHE A 72 9.64 -2.13 -1.02
CA PHE A 72 9.45 -2.53 -2.40
C PHE A 72 10.79 -2.85 -3.08
N ASN A 73 10.96 -4.11 -3.52
CA ASN A 73 12.11 -4.54 -4.28
C ASN A 73 11.80 -4.52 -5.77
N HIS A 74 12.34 -3.52 -6.46
CA HIS A 74 12.13 -3.33 -7.91
C HIS A 74 12.65 -4.50 -8.75
N GLN A 75 13.71 -5.19 -8.33
CA GLN A 75 14.29 -6.30 -9.11
C GLN A 75 13.35 -7.50 -9.12
N ILE A 76 12.83 -7.88 -7.95
CA ILE A 76 11.86 -8.97 -7.82
C ILE A 76 10.60 -8.63 -8.59
N TYR A 77 10.07 -7.41 -8.44
CA TYR A 77 8.89 -6.96 -9.17
C TYR A 77 9.08 -7.02 -10.69
N GLU A 78 10.22 -6.56 -11.22
CA GLU A 78 10.47 -6.62 -12.65
C GLU A 78 10.57 -8.05 -13.17
N ASN A 79 11.10 -8.98 -12.38
CA ASN A 79 11.17 -10.38 -12.75
C ASN A 79 9.77 -11.03 -12.72
N ASP A 80 9.06 -10.90 -11.59
CA ASP A 80 7.78 -11.55 -11.35
C ASP A 80 6.70 -11.05 -12.32
N TYR A 81 6.73 -9.76 -12.67
CA TYR A 81 5.74 -9.13 -13.55
C TYR A 81 6.26 -8.89 -14.98
N ASN A 82 7.36 -9.53 -15.38
CA ASN A 82 7.89 -9.37 -16.74
C ASN A 82 6.89 -9.83 -17.81
N PHE A 83 6.04 -10.82 -17.50
CA PHE A 83 5.04 -11.35 -18.41
C PHE A 83 4.02 -10.30 -18.91
N ILE A 84 3.80 -9.22 -18.15
CA ILE A 84 2.92 -8.14 -18.57
C ILE A 84 3.46 -7.47 -19.84
N ASN A 85 4.78 -7.42 -20.01
CA ASN A 85 5.39 -6.90 -21.23
C ASN A 85 5.06 -7.79 -22.43
N ASN A 86 5.04 -9.11 -22.24
CA ASN A 86 4.66 -10.05 -23.29
C ASN A 86 3.20 -9.85 -23.70
N ILE A 87 2.29 -9.74 -22.71
CA ILE A 87 0.86 -9.46 -22.96
C ILE A 87 0.66 -8.15 -23.73
N ARG A 88 1.40 -7.08 -23.36
CA ARG A 88 1.33 -5.81 -24.09
C ARG A 88 1.81 -5.94 -25.53
N ASN A 89 2.86 -6.72 -25.78
CA ASN A 89 3.38 -6.92 -27.13
C ASN A 89 2.40 -7.73 -27.98
N THR A 90 1.82 -8.79 -27.43
CA THR A 90 0.80 -9.59 -28.14
C THR A 90 -0.43 -8.75 -28.48
N GLU A 91 -0.85 -7.85 -27.58
CA GLU A 91 -1.97 -6.94 -27.83
C GLU A 91 -1.67 -5.95 -28.96
N ILE A 92 -0.45 -5.39 -28.99
CA ILE A 92 -0.02 -4.51 -30.07
C ILE A 92 -0.02 -5.25 -31.41
N GLU A 93 0.52 -6.46 -31.45
CA GLU A 93 0.52 -7.28 -32.67
C GLU A 93 -0.89 -7.61 -33.16
N PHE A 94 -1.81 -7.87 -32.24
CA PHE A 94 -3.22 -8.09 -32.55
C PHE A 94 -3.86 -6.84 -33.18
N LEU A 95 -3.71 -5.68 -32.53
CA LEU A 95 -4.18 -4.39 -33.05
C LEU A 95 -3.56 -4.03 -34.40
N GLU A 96 -2.29 -4.36 -34.63
CA GLU A 96 -1.63 -4.17 -35.93
C GLU A 96 -2.24 -5.05 -37.02
N LYS A 97 -2.54 -6.31 -36.71
CA LYS A 97 -3.19 -7.24 -37.65
C LYS A 97 -4.60 -6.78 -37.98
N ASP A 98 -5.34 -6.32 -36.98
CA ASP A 98 -6.71 -5.84 -37.15
C ASP A 98 -6.76 -4.54 -37.95
N PHE A 99 -5.86 -3.60 -37.66
CA PHE A 99 -5.75 -2.37 -38.44
C PHE A 99 -5.37 -2.65 -39.90
N LYS A 100 -4.42 -3.58 -40.15
CA LYS A 100 -4.05 -3.98 -41.52
C LYS A 100 -5.20 -4.60 -42.30
N LYS A 101 -6.08 -5.36 -41.64
CA LYS A 101 -7.23 -6.02 -42.28
C LYS A 101 -8.38 -5.06 -42.55
N THR A 102 -8.71 -4.24 -41.56
CA THR A 102 -9.97 -3.47 -41.56
C THR A 102 -9.79 -1.99 -41.91
N ALA A 103 -8.58 -1.45 -41.76
CA ALA A 103 -8.28 -0.02 -41.89
C ALA A 103 -9.19 0.89 -41.03
N ASN A 104 -9.74 0.35 -39.94
CA ASN A 104 -10.65 1.08 -39.06
C ASN A 104 -9.92 2.16 -38.24
N ASP A 105 -10.43 3.39 -38.25
CA ASP A 105 -9.83 4.50 -37.50
C ASP A 105 -9.79 4.29 -35.99
N SER A 106 -10.79 3.60 -35.43
CA SER A 106 -10.82 3.25 -34.00
C SER A 106 -9.65 2.34 -33.61
N SER A 107 -9.34 1.34 -34.45
CA SER A 107 -8.23 0.41 -34.23
C SER A 107 -6.88 1.11 -34.35
N LYS A 108 -6.76 2.08 -35.25
CA LYS A 108 -5.58 2.93 -35.41
C LYS A 108 -5.32 3.77 -34.16
N GLN A 109 -6.35 4.43 -33.63
CA GLN A 109 -6.22 5.25 -32.42
C GLN A 109 -5.81 4.41 -31.21
N ALA A 110 -6.38 3.21 -31.05
CA ALA A 110 -6.00 2.28 -29.99
C ALA A 110 -4.54 1.83 -30.12
N LEU A 111 -4.10 1.47 -31.33
CA LEU A 111 -2.73 1.08 -31.62
C LEU A 111 -1.73 2.22 -31.33
N ASP A 112 -2.02 3.42 -31.81
CA ASP A 112 -1.16 4.59 -31.59
C ASP A 112 -1.05 4.94 -30.10
N ARG A 113 -2.17 4.86 -29.36
CA ARG A 113 -2.19 5.04 -27.91
C ARG A 113 -1.31 4.00 -27.21
N MET A 114 -1.44 2.71 -27.54
CA MET A 114 -0.64 1.63 -26.96
C MET A 114 0.85 1.81 -27.26
N LYS A 115 1.20 2.15 -28.51
CA LYS A 115 2.58 2.42 -28.91
C LYS A 115 3.17 3.63 -28.16
N GLN A 116 2.39 4.68 -27.97
CA GLN A 116 2.84 5.86 -27.23
C GLN A 116 3.09 5.53 -25.75
N GLN A 117 2.17 4.80 -25.10
CA GLN A 117 2.33 4.37 -23.71
C GLN A 117 3.59 3.50 -23.52
N ASN A 118 3.84 2.56 -24.43
CA ASN A 118 5.05 1.73 -24.35
C ASN A 118 6.34 2.55 -24.54
N LYS A 119 6.34 3.55 -25.44
CA LYS A 119 7.46 4.48 -25.60
C LYS A 119 7.69 5.29 -24.32
N ASP A 120 6.64 5.82 -23.71
CA ASP A 120 6.74 6.62 -22.48
C ASP A 120 7.27 5.80 -21.30
N LEU A 121 6.81 4.54 -21.17
CA LEU A 121 7.34 3.58 -20.20
C LEU A 121 8.83 3.31 -20.42
N SER A 122 9.25 3.07 -21.66
CA SER A 122 10.66 2.85 -22.01
C SER A 122 11.53 4.07 -21.70
N HIS A 123 11.06 5.27 -22.06
CA HIS A 123 11.72 6.53 -21.73
C HIS A 123 11.86 6.73 -20.22
N LYS A 124 10.82 6.41 -19.45
CA LYS A 124 10.84 6.49 -17.99
C LYS A 124 11.85 5.51 -17.38
N LYS A 125 11.87 4.26 -17.83
CA LYS A 125 12.85 3.25 -17.40
C LYS A 125 14.29 3.70 -17.68
N ARG A 126 14.56 4.16 -18.91
CA ARG A 126 15.88 4.67 -19.30
C ARG A 126 16.34 5.84 -18.43
N LYS A 127 15.45 6.80 -18.15
CA LYS A 127 15.76 7.94 -17.26
C LYS A 127 16.10 7.47 -15.85
N LEU A 128 15.33 6.53 -15.30
CA LEU A 128 15.59 5.93 -13.98
C LEU A 128 16.94 5.21 -13.92
N GLU A 129 17.31 4.50 -14.98
CA GLU A 129 18.57 3.79 -15.07
C GLU A 129 19.77 4.75 -15.12
N ILE A 130 19.71 5.77 -15.99
CA ILE A 130 20.70 6.86 -16.03
C ILE A 130 20.82 7.53 -14.66
N GLN A 131 19.70 7.80 -14.00
CA GLN A 131 19.69 8.39 -12.66
C GLN A 131 20.41 7.47 -11.66
N LYS A 132 20.08 6.17 -11.63
CA LYS A 132 20.75 5.20 -10.75
C LYS A 132 22.26 5.14 -10.99
N ASP A 133 22.68 5.12 -12.25
CA ASP A 133 24.11 5.05 -12.61
C ASP A 133 24.88 6.30 -12.19
N LEU A 134 24.30 7.48 -12.44
CA LEU A 134 24.92 8.74 -12.04
C LEU A 134 25.01 8.84 -10.51
N LEU A 135 24.01 8.34 -9.79
CA LEU A 135 23.98 8.36 -8.33
C LEU A 135 25.04 7.43 -7.73
N LYS A 136 25.19 6.23 -8.30
CA LYS A 136 26.26 5.29 -7.95
C LYS A 136 27.64 5.91 -8.18
N LYS A 137 27.84 6.61 -9.30
CA LYS A 137 29.12 7.26 -9.64
C LYS A 137 29.44 8.46 -8.74
N SER A 138 28.43 9.26 -8.39
CA SER A 138 28.63 10.47 -7.57
C SER A 138 28.67 10.20 -6.07
N GLY A 139 28.19 9.04 -5.61
CA GLY A 139 28.06 8.71 -4.18
C GLY A 139 26.99 9.53 -3.45
N GLN A 140 26.21 10.35 -4.15
CA GLN A 140 25.13 11.14 -3.55
C GLN A 140 23.89 10.28 -3.27
N LYS A 141 23.01 10.70 -2.36
CA LYS A 141 21.75 9.98 -2.08
C LYS A 141 20.58 10.42 -2.97
N TYR A 142 20.63 11.65 -3.49
CA TYR A 142 19.57 12.23 -4.32
C TYR A 142 20.13 13.32 -5.24
N PHE A 143 19.43 13.59 -6.35
CA PHE A 143 19.76 14.70 -7.25
C PHE A 143 19.03 15.98 -6.87
N LYS A 144 19.73 17.12 -6.93
CA LYS A 144 19.12 18.44 -6.84
C LYS A 144 18.28 18.70 -8.10
N ASN A 145 17.34 19.65 -8.03
CA ASN A 145 16.48 19.99 -9.17
C ASN A 145 17.27 20.46 -10.39
N SER A 146 18.41 21.14 -10.20
CA SER A 146 19.34 21.52 -11.26
C SER A 146 19.91 20.32 -12.00
N ASP A 147 20.20 19.23 -11.29
CA ASP A 147 20.82 18.03 -11.87
C ASP A 147 19.81 17.16 -12.61
N LYS A 148 18.52 17.24 -12.26
CA LYS A 148 17.43 16.57 -13.00
C LYS A 148 17.38 17.00 -14.46
N LYS A 149 17.69 18.27 -14.79
CA LYS A 149 17.76 18.75 -16.17
C LYS A 149 18.86 18.04 -16.97
N LYS A 150 20.04 17.87 -16.36
CA LYS A 150 21.17 17.13 -16.96
C LYS A 150 20.79 15.68 -17.26
N ILE A 151 20.02 15.03 -16.38
CA ILE A 151 19.53 13.66 -16.63
C ILE A 151 18.64 13.60 -17.87
N VAL A 152 17.76 14.59 -18.05
CA VAL A 152 16.89 14.68 -19.23
C VAL A 152 17.74 14.87 -20.49
N GLU A 153 18.68 15.81 -20.47
CA GLU A 153 19.60 16.05 -21.60
C GLU A 153 20.40 14.81 -21.95
N ILE A 154 21.04 14.17 -20.96
CA ILE A 154 21.77 12.91 -21.16
C ILE A 154 20.83 11.88 -21.78
N SER A 155 19.63 11.69 -21.25
CA SER A 155 18.68 10.73 -21.81
C SER A 155 18.35 11.02 -23.27
N HIS A 156 18.19 12.30 -23.63
CA HIS A 156 17.90 12.76 -24.99
C HIS A 156 19.06 12.48 -25.94
N TYR A 157 20.28 12.93 -25.63
CA TYR A 157 21.47 12.72 -26.47
C TYR A 157 21.71 11.24 -26.76
N LYS A 158 21.51 10.42 -25.73
CA LYS A 158 21.69 8.97 -25.80
C LYS A 158 20.69 8.36 -26.82
N THR A 159 19.44 8.83 -26.87
CA THR A 159 18.46 8.42 -27.91
C THR A 159 18.78 8.95 -29.31
N VAL A 160 19.26 10.19 -29.43
CA VAL A 160 19.63 10.78 -30.73
C VAL A 160 20.83 10.06 -31.33
N ASN A 161 21.80 9.70 -30.49
CA ASN A 161 22.99 8.97 -30.90
C ASN A 161 22.67 7.55 -31.38
N GLU A 162 21.78 6.84 -30.69
CA GLU A 162 21.29 5.52 -31.14
C GLU A 162 20.58 5.61 -32.49
N LYS A 163 19.75 6.64 -32.70
CA LYS A 163 19.08 6.88 -33.99
C LYS A 163 20.06 7.19 -35.12
N SER A 164 21.08 8.01 -34.87
CA SER A 164 22.08 8.34 -35.89
C SER A 164 22.93 7.12 -36.27
N HIS A 165 23.30 6.28 -35.31
CA HIS A 165 24.03 5.03 -35.55
C HIS A 165 23.19 4.01 -36.33
N SER A 166 21.90 3.89 -36.02
CA SER A 166 20.99 3.02 -36.79
C SER A 166 20.89 3.42 -38.26
N LYS A 167 20.87 4.73 -38.57
CA LYS A 167 20.83 5.24 -39.95
C LYS A 167 22.11 4.95 -40.73
N LYS A 168 23.29 5.07 -40.08
CA LYS A 168 24.59 4.77 -40.71
C LYS A 168 24.75 3.29 -41.07
N LYS A 169 24.21 2.37 -40.26
CA LYS A 169 24.25 0.92 -40.52
C LYS A 169 23.49 0.48 -41.77
N HIS A 170 22.48 1.23 -42.19
CA HIS A 170 21.73 0.96 -43.42
C HIS A 170 22.27 1.69 -44.65
N LEU A 171 23.34 2.50 -44.48
CA LEU A 171 23.93 3.32 -45.54
C LEU A 171 25.28 2.78 -46.04
N THR A 172 25.82 1.74 -45.43
CA THR A 172 26.99 1.02 -45.94
C THR A 172 26.53 0.02 -47.01
N PHE A 173 26.70 0.41 -48.27
CA PHE A 173 26.69 -0.50 -49.43
C PHE A 173 28.08 -1.13 -49.60
#